data_AF-A0A3Q0DQB1-F1
#
_entry.id   AF-A0A3Q0DQB1-F1
#
_cell.length_a   1.000
_cell.length_b   1.000
_cell.length_c   1.000
_cell.angle_alpha   90.00
_cell.angle_beta   90.00
_cell.angle_gamma   90.00
#
_symmetry.space_group_name_H-M   'P 1'
#
loop_
_entity.id
_entity.type
_entity.pdbx_description
1 polymer ?
#
loop_
_entity_poly.entity_id
_entity_poly.type
_entity_poly.pdbx_seq_one_letter_code
_entity_poly.pdbx_strand_id
1 'polypeptide(L)'
;MSGGLLKVLHSDSYMELSTSGVTMKKSYAEDAMWYIPGTYLEDQIIPTDWDAEFKEGWQYGRGRSGGQVPDECQQDYDAGRGGYGKLAQNQ
;
A
#
# COMPACT_ATOMS: atom_id res chain seq x y z
N MET A 1 27.24 -14.80 38.83
CA MET A 1 26.10 -13.89 38.66
C MET A 1 25.95 -13.56 37.20
N SER A 2 25.12 -14.30 36.46
CA SER A 2 24.83 -14.00 35.05
C SER A 2 23.33 -14.14 34.83
N GLY A 3 22.58 -13.11 35.25
CA GLY A 3 21.17 -12.97 34.93
C GLY A 3 21.06 -12.18 33.64
N GLY A 4 20.43 -12.79 32.63
CA GLY A 4 20.25 -12.24 31.30
C GLY A 4 19.53 -10.90 31.29
N LEU A 5 19.97 -10.05 30.36
CA LEU A 5 19.38 -8.77 30.03
C LEU A 5 18.06 -9.00 29.27
N LEU A 6 16.98 -9.32 29.98
CA LEU A 6 15.63 -9.18 29.45
C LEU A 6 15.13 -7.76 29.76
N LYS A 7 15.59 -6.78 28.97
CA LYS A 7 14.97 -5.45 28.97
C LYS A 7 13.78 -5.50 28.02
N VAL A 8 12.62 -5.70 28.65
CA VAL A 8 11.28 -5.26 28.27
C VAL A 8 11.27 -4.38 27.02
N LEU A 9 10.84 -4.95 25.90
CA LEU A 9 10.46 -4.21 24.71
C LEU A 9 9.19 -3.42 25.05
N HIS A 10 9.34 -2.15 25.42
CA HIS A 10 8.23 -1.20 25.34
C HIS A 10 7.98 -0.93 23.86
N SER A 11 6.73 -1.08 23.46
CA SER A 11 6.19 -1.36 22.13
C SER A 11 6.19 -0.22 21.11
N ASP A 12 7.04 0.80 21.25
CA ASP A 12 6.85 2.07 20.51
C ASP A 12 7.95 2.40 19.49
N SER A 13 8.90 1.50 19.24
CA SER A 13 10.00 1.74 18.30
C SER A 13 10.09 0.64 17.25
N TYR A 14 9.22 0.69 16.24
CA TYR A 14 9.54 0.07 14.95
C TYR A 14 9.29 1.08 13.84
N MET A 15 10.40 1.49 13.22
CA MET A 15 10.57 2.05 11.86
C MET A 15 12.03 2.51 11.80
N GLU A 16 12.96 1.55 11.86
CA GLU A 16 14.36 1.84 11.50
C GLU A 16 14.50 1.80 9.98
N LEU A 17 14.91 2.95 9.42
CA LEU A 17 15.76 3.11 8.24
C LEU A 17 15.29 2.46 6.93
N SER A 18 14.42 3.16 6.20
CA SER A 18 14.48 3.17 4.73
C SER A 18 15.02 4.53 4.25
N THR A 19 15.91 4.46 3.26
CA THR A 19 16.87 5.49 2.80
C THR A 19 16.25 6.75 2.17
N SER A 20 14.96 7.03 2.41
CA SER A 20 14.19 8.09 1.75
C SER A 20 13.30 8.89 2.72
N GLY A 21 13.84 9.32 3.86
CA GLY A 21 13.52 10.62 4.48
C GLY A 21 12.09 10.99 4.91
N VAL A 22 11.08 10.11 4.81
CA VAL A 22 9.72 10.38 5.30
C VAL A 22 9.33 9.33 6.33
N THR A 23 9.70 9.58 7.59
CA THR A 23 9.26 8.75 8.71
C THR A 23 7.90 9.26 9.20
N MET A 24 6.83 8.54 8.88
CA MET A 24 5.52 8.79 9.46
C MET A 24 5.45 8.15 10.86
N LYS A 25 4.90 8.84 11.87
CA LYS A 25 4.64 8.22 13.17
C LYS A 25 3.56 7.15 13.02
N LYS A 26 3.71 6.02 13.71
CA LYS A 26 2.74 4.91 13.71
C LYS A 26 1.30 5.38 13.98
N SER A 27 1.13 6.30 14.93
CA SER A 27 -0.18 6.86 15.27
C SER A 27 -0.90 7.49 14.07
N TYR A 28 -0.17 8.18 13.18
CA TYR A 28 -0.77 8.78 12.00
C TYR A 28 -1.16 7.75 10.95
N ALA A 29 -0.39 6.66 10.83
CA ALA A 29 -0.76 5.55 9.96
C ALA A 29 -1.98 4.79 10.50
N GLU A 30 -2.09 4.62 11.82
CA GLU A 30 -3.27 4.05 12.46
C GLU A 30 -4.50 4.92 12.20
N ASP A 31 -4.42 6.23 12.45
CA ASP A 31 -5.51 7.18 12.15
C ASP A 31 -5.93 7.11 10.68
N ALA A 32 -4.97 7.06 9.75
CA ALA A 32 -5.25 6.90 8.33
C ALA A 32 -6.03 5.60 8.05
N MET A 33 -5.60 4.48 8.63
CA MET A 33 -6.28 3.19 8.48
C MET A 33 -7.69 3.17 9.08
N TRP A 34 -7.98 4.01 10.08
CA TRP A 34 -9.32 4.11 10.68
C TRP A 34 -10.28 4.99 9.89
N TYR A 35 -9.80 6.11 9.35
CA TYR A 35 -10.67 7.16 8.84
C TYR A 35 -10.67 7.32 7.31
N ILE A 36 -9.68 6.78 6.60
CA ILE A 36 -9.54 6.96 5.15
C ILE A 36 -10.22 5.84 4.33
N PRO A 37 -10.13 4.54 4.68
CA PRO A 37 -10.82 3.48 3.95
C PRO A 37 -12.32 3.75 3.79
N GLY A 38 -12.83 3.54 2.57
CA GLY A 38 -14.25 3.73 2.31
C GLY A 38 -14.66 5.19 2.06
N THR A 39 -13.73 6.14 2.19
CA THR A 39 -13.95 7.53 1.77
C THR A 39 -13.77 7.69 0.26
N TYR A 40 -14.32 8.78 -0.28
CA TYR A 40 -14.21 9.13 -1.69
C TYR A 40 -12.98 10.01 -1.96
N LEU A 41 -12.22 9.65 -2.98
CA LEU A 41 -11.18 10.47 -3.60
C LEU A 41 -11.43 10.48 -5.10
N GLU A 42 -11.64 11.66 -5.68
CA GLU A 42 -11.98 11.82 -7.11
C GLU A 42 -13.14 10.90 -7.55
N ASP A 43 -14.22 10.87 -6.75
CA ASP A 43 -15.42 10.04 -6.93
C ASP A 43 -15.18 8.52 -6.86
N GLN A 44 -13.98 8.07 -6.48
CA GLN A 44 -13.65 6.66 -6.26
C GLN A 44 -13.52 6.34 -4.77
N ILE A 45 -14.05 5.18 -4.37
CA ILE A 45 -13.84 4.67 -3.02
C ILE A 45 -12.43 4.10 -2.93
N ILE A 46 -11.60 4.64 -2.04
CA ILE A 46 -10.21 4.18 -1.87
C ILE A 46 -10.09 3.13 -0.76
N PRO A 47 -9.45 1.97 -1.05
CA PRO A 47 -9.01 1.04 -0.02
C PRO A 47 -7.60 1.41 0.47
N THR A 48 -7.33 1.16 1.75
CA THR A 48 -5.96 1.20 2.29
C THR A 48 -5.65 -0.12 3.00
N ASP A 49 -4.38 -0.49 3.06
CA ASP A 49 -3.90 -1.70 3.72
C ASP A 49 -2.53 -1.41 4.35
N TRP A 50 -2.12 -2.26 5.30
CA TRP A 50 -0.79 -2.23 5.89
C TRP A 50 0.23 -2.84 4.92
N ASP A 51 1.32 -2.12 4.65
CA ASP A 51 2.49 -2.63 3.93
C ASP A 51 3.66 -2.79 4.91
N ALA A 52 4.52 -3.77 4.64
CA ALA A 52 5.70 -4.04 5.46
C ALA A 52 6.78 -2.98 5.24
N GLU A 53 7.11 -2.66 3.98
CA GLU A 53 8.17 -1.71 3.64
C GLU A 53 8.17 -1.36 2.15
N PHE A 54 8.66 -0.15 1.83
CA PHE A 54 8.92 0.24 0.45
C PHE A 54 10.31 -0.22 -0.01
N LYS A 55 10.37 -0.83 -1.20
CA LYS A 55 11.61 -1.19 -1.89
C LYS A 55 11.59 -0.67 -3.31
N GLU A 56 12.75 -0.24 -3.81
CA GLU A 56 12.90 0.21 -5.20
C GLU A 56 12.40 -0.87 -6.17
N GLY A 57 11.58 -0.45 -7.13
CA GLY A 57 10.89 -1.30 -8.09
C GLY A 57 9.46 -1.67 -7.68
N TRP A 58 9.05 -1.44 -6.43
CA TRP A 58 7.67 -1.73 -5.97
C TRP A 58 6.65 -0.68 -6.39
N GLN A 59 7.13 0.49 -6.85
CA GLN A 59 6.28 1.53 -7.42
C GLN A 59 5.64 1.13 -8.76
N TYR A 60 6.14 0.09 -9.43
CA TYR A 60 5.65 -0.34 -10.74
C TYR A 60 4.56 -1.41 -10.61
N GLY A 61 3.56 -1.31 -11.48
CA GLY A 61 2.53 -2.33 -11.64
C GLY A 61 3.13 -3.67 -12.08
N ARG A 62 2.54 -4.77 -11.59
CA ARG A 62 3.01 -6.16 -11.85
C ARG A 62 2.21 -6.88 -12.94
N GLY A 63 1.30 -6.17 -13.61
CA GLY A 63 0.59 -6.67 -14.78
C GLY A 63 1.53 -6.88 -15.97
N ARG A 64 1.21 -7.83 -16.84
CA ARG A 64 1.96 -8.11 -18.07
C ARG A 64 2.10 -6.90 -19.00
N SER A 65 1.10 -6.02 -18.98
CA SER A 65 1.04 -4.76 -19.73
C SER A 65 1.79 -3.60 -19.05
N GLY A 66 2.30 -3.80 -17.84
CA GLY A 66 2.96 -2.78 -17.00
C GLY A 66 2.03 -2.06 -16.00
N GLY A 67 0.71 -2.28 -16.10
CA GLY A 67 -0.28 -1.76 -15.14
C GLY A 67 -0.43 -2.63 -13.88
N GLN A 68 -1.46 -2.38 -13.06
CA GLN A 68 -1.78 -3.28 -11.96
C GLN A 68 -2.39 -4.59 -12.48
N VAL A 69 -2.16 -5.70 -11.78
CA VAL A 69 -2.68 -7.02 -12.17
C VAL A 69 -4.22 -7.06 -12.24
N PRO A 70 -4.97 -6.47 -11.28
CA PRO A 70 -6.44 -6.45 -11.34
C PRO A 70 -7.00 -5.70 -12.56
N ASP A 71 -6.33 -4.63 -12.98
CA ASP A 71 -6.75 -3.84 -14.14
C ASP A 71 -6.65 -4.65 -15.45
N GLU A 72 -5.85 -5.73 -15.50
CA GLU A 72 -5.73 -6.57 -16.70
C GLU A 72 -6.94 -7.46 -16.93
N CYS A 73 -7.54 -7.98 -15.85
CA CYS A 73 -8.68 -8.88 -15.89
C CYS A 73 -10.04 -8.17 -15.71
N GLN A 74 -10.04 -6.84 -15.58
CA GLN A 74 -11.25 -6.02 -15.45
C GLN A 74 -12.13 -6.16 -16.71
N GLN A 75 -13.39 -6.57 -16.51
CA GLN A 75 -14.37 -6.76 -17.59
C GLN A 75 -15.24 -5.52 -17.80
N ASP A 76 -15.55 -4.79 -16.73
CA ASP A 76 -16.34 -3.58 -16.82
C ASP A 76 -15.50 -2.39 -17.29
N TYR A 77 -16.14 -1.41 -17.93
CA TYR A 77 -15.48 -0.18 -18.35
C TYR A 77 -15.29 0.76 -17.16
N ASP A 78 -14.04 1.14 -16.87
CA ASP A 78 -13.72 2.17 -15.88
C ASP A 78 -12.88 3.28 -16.54
N ALA A 79 -13.50 4.45 -16.75
CA ALA A 79 -12.83 5.60 -17.36
C ALA A 79 -11.63 6.11 -16.53
N GLY A 80 -11.69 6.02 -15.20
CA GLY A 80 -10.62 6.43 -14.30
C GLY A 80 -9.40 5.50 -14.35
N ARG A 81 -9.56 4.29 -14.90
CA ARG A 81 -8.50 3.28 -15.05
C ARG A 81 -8.11 3.01 -16.51
N GLY A 82 -8.48 3.90 -17.43
CA GLY A 82 -8.12 3.77 -18.85
C GLY A 82 -9.05 2.87 -19.67
N GLY A 83 -10.26 2.61 -19.17
CA GLY A 83 -11.35 1.91 -19.87
C GLY A 83 -11.46 0.44 -19.48
N TYR A 84 -11.66 -0.43 -20.49
CA TYR A 84 -11.71 -1.88 -20.29
C TYR A 84 -10.34 -2.45 -19.91
N GLY A 85 -10.33 -3.59 -19.20
CA GLY A 85 -9.10 -4.30 -18.91
C GLY A 85 -8.38 -4.77 -20.15
N LYS A 86 -7.04 -4.87 -20.08
CA LYS A 86 -6.20 -5.14 -21.26
C LYS A 86 -6.49 -6.47 -21.95
N LEU A 87 -6.99 -7.47 -21.22
CA LEU A 87 -7.43 -8.73 -21.82
C LEU A 87 -8.73 -8.58 -22.60
N ALA A 88 -9.64 -7.69 -22.16
CA ALA A 88 -10.91 -7.43 -22.83
C ALA A 88 -10.76 -6.44 -24.00
N GLN A 89 -9.80 -5.51 -23.96
CA GLN A 89 -9.51 -4.56 -25.05
C GLN A 89 -9.01 -5.25 -26.33
N ASN A 90 -8.30 -6.38 -26.19
CA ASN A 90 -7.67 -7.09 -27.30
C ASN A 90 -8.50 -8.29 -27.82
N GLN A 91 -9.74 -8.45 -27.35
CA GLN A 91 -10.70 -9.41 -27.89
C GLN A 91 -11.55 -8.76 -28.98
#